data_AF-A0A645HQ38-F1
#
_entry.id   AF-A0A645HQ38-F1
#
_cell.length_a   1.000
_cell.length_b   1.000
_cell.length_c   1.000
_cell.angle_alpha   90.00
_cell.angle_beta   90.00
_cell.angle_gamma   90.00
#
_symmetry.space_group_name_H-M   'P 1'
#
loop_
_entity.id
_entity.type
_entity.pdbx_description
1 polymer ?
#
loop_
_entity_poly.entity_id
_entity_poly.type
_entity_poly.pdbx_seq_one_letter_code
_entity_poly.pdbx_strand_id
1 'polypeptide(L)'
;MPQSAVELAKVLRDCTICIGKAVDELDVLKKSSKKIKEYCIELHDLENKADDVYEQFLIDLFENEKDAIEVIKLKEIMSELEKATDIAEQVGKIIQTIIVKYA
;
A
#
# COMPACT_ATOMS: atom_id res chain seq x y z
N MET A 1 10.46 13.49 12.19
CA MET A 1 9.59 12.52 11.49
C MET A 1 9.65 11.20 12.25
N PRO A 2 8.48 10.61 12.58
CA PRO A 2 8.41 9.35 13.32
C PRO A 2 8.94 8.18 12.50
N GLN A 3 9.41 7.12 13.18
CA GLN A 3 9.92 5.92 12.52
C GLN A 3 8.85 5.25 11.63
N SER A 4 7.58 5.29 12.05
CA SER A 4 6.44 4.77 11.27
C SER A 4 6.32 5.44 9.90
N ALA A 5 6.68 6.72 9.76
CA ALA A 5 6.66 7.39 8.46
C ALA A 5 7.70 6.80 7.49
N VAL A 6 8.89 6.44 8.01
CA VAL A 6 9.94 5.78 7.21
C VAL A 6 9.52 4.37 6.84
N GLU A 7 8.79 3.69 7.72
CA GLU A 7 8.23 2.37 7.44
C GLU A 7 7.17 2.42 6.35
N LEU A 8 6.17 3.30 6.44
CA LEU A 8 5.17 3.50 5.38
C LEU A 8 5.82 3.87 4.04
N ALA A 9 6.84 4.74 4.04
CA ALA A 9 7.56 5.08 2.82
C ALA A 9 8.27 3.88 2.17
N LYS A 10 8.78 2.93 2.98
CA LYS A 10 9.36 1.68 2.47
C LYS A 10 8.29 0.76 1.92
N VAL A 11 7.17 0.60 2.62
CA VAL A 11 6.02 -0.18 2.14
C VAL A 11 5.53 0.37 0.80
N LEU A 12 5.34 1.69 0.69
CA LEU A 12 4.94 2.35 -0.55
C LEU A 12 5.93 2.09 -1.69
N ARG A 13 7.24 2.19 -1.42
CA ARG A 13 8.25 1.82 -2.43
C ARG A 13 8.07 0.37 -2.88
N ASP A 14 7.87 -0.56 -1.95
CA ASP A 14 7.72 -1.97 -2.27
C ASP A 14 6.42 -2.21 -3.08
N CYS A 15 5.34 -1.48 -2.78
CA CYS A 15 4.13 -1.45 -3.62
C CYS A 15 4.44 -1.01 -5.06
N THR A 16 5.21 0.06 -5.26
CA THR A 16 5.55 0.53 -6.63
C THR A 16 6.37 -0.49 -7.41
N ILE A 17 7.27 -1.23 -6.74
CA ILE A 17 8.04 -2.31 -7.34
C ILE A 17 7.12 -3.48 -7.73
N CYS A 18 6.19 -3.86 -6.84
CA CYS A 18 5.22 -4.92 -7.10
C CYS A 18 4.32 -4.55 -8.29
N ILE A 19 3.81 -3.31 -8.36
CA ILE A 19 3.03 -2.81 -9.50
C ILE A 19 3.83 -2.96 -10.80
N GLY A 20 5.11 -2.55 -10.82
CA GLY A 20 5.95 -2.69 -12.01
C GLY A 20 6.01 -4.14 -12.51
N LYS A 21 6.28 -5.09 -11.59
CA LYS A 21 6.31 -6.52 -11.92
C LYS A 21 4.95 -7.05 -12.38
N ALA A 22 3.85 -6.61 -11.75
CA ALA A 22 2.50 -7.01 -12.13
C ALA A 22 2.14 -6.54 -13.54
N VAL A 23 2.55 -5.32 -13.90
CA VAL A 23 2.37 -4.75 -15.25
C VAL A 23 3.19 -5.53 -16.28
N ASP A 24 4.43 -5.89 -15.98
CA ASP A 24 5.27 -6.69 -16.89
C ASP A 24 4.66 -8.07 -17.21
N GLU A 25 3.91 -8.67 -16.27
CA GLU A 25 3.24 -9.96 -16.49
C GLU A 25 1.97 -9.86 -17.35
N LEU A 26 1.47 -8.66 -17.67
CA LEU A 26 0.31 -8.48 -18.56
C LEU A 26 0.58 -9.00 -19.98
N ASP A 27 1.82 -8.92 -20.47
CA ASP A 27 2.21 -9.38 -21.81
C ASP A 27 2.04 -10.89 -22.00
N VAL A 28 2.16 -11.66 -20.91
CA VAL A 28 2.07 -13.12 -20.92
C VAL A 28 0.77 -13.65 -20.32
N LEU A 29 -0.17 -12.75 -19.98
CA LEU A 29 -1.44 -13.08 -19.32
C LEU A 29 -2.22 -14.20 -20.03
N LYS A 30 -2.28 -14.18 -21.37
CA LYS A 30 -2.97 -15.21 -22.18
C LYS A 30 -2.36 -16.60 -22.05
N LYS A 31 -1.08 -16.70 -21.67
CA LYS A 31 -0.35 -17.96 -21.49
C LYS A 31 -0.47 -18.44 -20.04
N SER A 32 -0.37 -17.53 -19.08
CA SER A 32 -0.46 -17.83 -17.66
C SER A 32 -0.83 -16.61 -16.85
N SER A 33 -1.82 -16.74 -15.97
CA SER A 33 -2.21 -15.70 -15.02
C SER A 33 -1.61 -15.92 -13.62
N LYS A 34 -0.70 -16.88 -13.44
CA LYS A 34 -0.28 -17.33 -12.09
C LYS A 34 0.49 -16.23 -11.35
N LYS A 35 1.58 -15.73 -11.95
CA LYS A 35 2.45 -14.72 -11.33
C LYS A 35 1.75 -13.39 -11.09
N ILE A 36 0.98 -12.93 -12.07
CA ILE A 36 0.23 -11.67 -11.91
C ILE A 36 -0.78 -11.75 -10.76
N LYS A 37 -1.39 -12.93 -10.50
CA LYS A 37 -2.23 -13.15 -9.31
C LYS A 37 -1.41 -13.12 -8.02
N GLU A 38 -0.19 -13.67 -8.02
CA GLU A 38 0.72 -13.62 -6.87
C GLU A 38 1.08 -12.15 -6.54
N TYR A 39 1.36 -11.31 -7.54
CA TYR A 39 1.61 -9.88 -7.31
C TYR A 39 0.38 -9.12 -6.81
N CYS A 40 -0.83 -9.48 -7.26
CA CYS A 40 -2.04 -8.89 -6.71
C CYS A 40 -2.27 -9.24 -5.23
N ILE A 41 -1.86 -10.43 -4.79
CA ILE A 41 -1.89 -10.83 -3.38
C ILE A 41 -0.80 -10.05 -2.61
N GLU A 42 0.41 -9.95 -3.16
CA GLU A 42 1.50 -9.19 -2.54
C GLU A 42 1.13 -7.71 -2.32
N LEU A 43 0.39 -7.08 -3.25
CA LEU A 43 -0.13 -5.72 -3.06
C LEU A 43 -1.14 -5.61 -1.91
N HIS A 44 -2.01 -6.61 -1.76
CA HIS A 44 -2.95 -6.67 -0.64
C HIS A 44 -2.23 -6.87 0.69
N ASP A 45 -1.22 -7.74 0.75
CA ASP A 45 -0.45 -7.96 1.97
C ASP A 45 0.37 -6.71 2.38
N LEU A 46 0.88 -5.96 1.39
CA LEU A 46 1.59 -4.71 1.63
C LEU A 46 0.67 -3.59 2.13
N GLU A 47 -0.55 -3.49 1.62
CA GLU A 47 -1.54 -2.53 2.10
C GLU A 47 -1.98 -2.83 3.54
N ASN A 48 -2.32 -4.09 3.86
CA ASN A 48 -2.63 -4.49 5.24
C ASN A 48 -1.49 -4.13 6.21
N LYS A 49 -0.24 -4.31 5.79
CA LYS A 49 0.93 -3.89 6.59
C LYS A 49 0.99 -2.38 6.79
N ALA A 50 0.67 -1.59 5.76
CA ALA A 50 0.65 -0.13 5.87
C ALA A 50 -0.44 0.33 6.85
N ASP A 51 -1.62 -0.26 6.76
CA ASP A 51 -2.74 -0.01 7.67
C ASP A 51 -2.35 -0.29 9.12
N ASP A 52 -1.78 -1.47 9.41
CA ASP A 52 -1.31 -1.83 10.76
C ASP A 52 -0.33 -0.78 11.32
N VAL A 53 0.62 -0.32 10.50
CA VAL A 53 1.63 0.69 10.89
C VAL A 53 0.98 2.04 11.15
N TYR A 54 0.00 2.43 10.32
CA TYR A 54 -0.72 3.69 10.46
C TYR A 54 -1.64 3.69 11.69
N GLU A 55 -2.40 2.62 11.92
CA GLU A 55 -3.27 2.48 13.09
C GLU A 55 -2.46 2.52 14.39
N GLN A 56 -1.36 1.77 14.46
CA GLN A 56 -0.50 1.77 15.64
C GLN A 56 0.13 3.14 15.89
N PHE A 57 0.49 3.86 14.82
CA PHE A 57 0.97 5.23 14.91
C PHE A 57 -0.11 6.18 15.43
N LEU A 58 -1.35 6.07 14.94
CA LEU A 58 -2.45 6.92 15.40
C LEU A 58 -2.74 6.71 16.89
N ILE A 59 -2.76 5.46 17.35
CA ILE A 59 -2.95 5.14 18.78
C ILE A 59 -1.89 5.87 19.62
N ASP A 60 -0.62 5.71 19.28
CA ASP A 60 0.49 6.34 19.99
C ASP A 60 0.42 7.88 19.95
N LEU A 61 0.10 8.45 18.79
CA LEU A 61 -0.02 9.90 18.60
C LEU A 61 -1.07 10.51 19.53
N PHE A 62 -2.27 9.92 19.58
CA PHE A 62 -3.37 10.46 20.38
C PHE A 62 -3.21 10.18 21.89
N GLU A 63 -2.50 9.12 22.26
CA GLU A 63 -2.18 8.82 23.66
C GLU A 63 -1.10 9.76 24.21
N ASN A 64 -0.04 10.04 23.43
CA ASN A 64 1.19 10.62 23.95
C ASN A 64 1.42 12.09 23.55
N GLU A 65 1.05 12.53 22.34
CA GLU A 65 1.26 13.92 21.92
C GLU A 65 0.20 14.85 22.54
N LYS A 66 0.63 16.03 22.99
CA LYS A 66 -0.23 17.04 23.65
C LYS A 66 -0.27 18.36 22.88
N ASP A 67 0.67 18.61 21.98
CA ASP A 67 0.60 19.73 21.05
C ASP A 67 -0.37 19.42 19.91
N ALA A 68 -1.54 20.06 19.93
CA ALA A 68 -2.56 19.90 18.90
C ALA A 68 -2.07 20.27 17.48
N ILE A 69 -1.14 21.22 17.36
CA ILE A 69 -0.57 21.59 16.06
C ILE A 69 0.27 20.43 15.51
N GLU A 70 1.03 19.75 16.38
CA GLU A 70 1.85 18.62 15.99
C GLU A 70 1.00 17.38 15.69
N VAL A 71 -0.05 17.13 16.47
CA VAL A 71 -1.06 16.09 16.18
C VAL A 71 -1.61 16.25 14.76
N ILE A 72 -2.05 17.46 14.40
CA ILE A 72 -2.62 17.72 13.07
C ILE A 72 -1.57 17.45 11.98
N LYS A 73 -0.36 17.98 12.11
CA LYS A 73 0.70 17.80 11.09
C LYS A 73 1.03 16.32 10.88
N LEU A 74 1.29 15.59 11.95
CA LEU A 74 1.73 14.21 11.86
C LEU A 74 0.61 13.30 11.36
N LYS A 75 -0.62 13.50 11.84
CA LYS A 75 -1.79 12.76 11.36
C LYS A 75 -2.03 12.97 9.86
N GLU A 76 -1.97 14.20 9.36
CA GLU A 76 -2.16 14.47 7.93
C GLU A 76 -1.05 13.86 7.06
N ILE A 77 0.22 13.98 7.47
CA ILE A 77 1.34 13.38 6.71
C ILE A 77 1.21 11.84 6.66
N MET A 78 0.89 11.22 7.78
CA MET A 78 0.77 9.77 7.88
C MET A 78 -0.44 9.24 7.11
N SER A 79 -1.56 9.97 7.14
CA SER A 79 -2.75 9.64 6.35
C SER A 79 -2.48 9.70 4.85
N GLU A 80 -1.71 10.67 4.35
CA GLU A 80 -1.38 10.73 2.92
C GLU A 80 -0.42 9.61 2.50
N LEU A 81 0.45 9.11 3.40
CA LEU A 81 1.31 7.95 3.14
C LEU A 81 0.52 6.65 3.05
N GLU A 82 -0.40 6.41 3.99
CA GLU A 82 -1.28 5.23 3.98
C GLU A 82 -2.25 5.24 2.79
N LYS A 83 -2.85 6.39 2.48
CA LYS A 83 -3.70 6.52 1.29
C LYS A 83 -2.96 6.20 -0.01
N ALA A 84 -1.66 6.49 -0.09
CA ALA A 84 -0.85 6.12 -1.24
C ALA A 84 -0.67 4.59 -1.35
N THR A 85 -0.63 3.86 -0.23
CA THR A 85 -0.61 2.39 -0.23
C THR A 85 -1.97 1.78 -0.59
N ASP A 86 -3.10 2.35 -0.13
CA ASP A 86 -4.44 1.95 -0.60
C ASP A 86 -4.57 2.10 -2.12
N ILE A 87 -4.14 3.24 -2.67
CA ILE A 87 -4.16 3.45 -4.15
C ILE A 87 -3.36 2.36 -4.87
N ALA A 88 -2.25 1.89 -4.31
CA ALA A 88 -1.48 0.80 -4.90
C ALA A 88 -2.23 -0.54 -4.87
N GLU A 89 -2.97 -0.83 -3.79
CA GLU A 89 -3.86 -1.99 -3.70
C GLU A 89 -5.01 -1.92 -4.72
N GLN A 90 -5.58 -0.72 -4.93
CA GLN A 90 -6.60 -0.48 -5.96
C GLN A 90 -6.09 -0.82 -7.36
N VAL A 91 -4.81 -0.54 -7.67
CA VAL A 91 -4.18 -0.97 -8.93
C VAL A 91 -4.19 -2.50 -9.03
N GLY A 92 -3.85 -3.21 -7.94
CA GLY A 92 -3.96 -4.67 -7.87
C GLY A 92 -5.38 -5.18 -8.16
N LYS A 93 -6.40 -4.56 -7.57
CA LYS A 93 -7.83 -4.88 -7.82
C LYS A 93 -8.23 -4.66 -9.28
N ILE A 94 -7.74 -3.60 -9.92
CA ILE A 94 -7.96 -3.35 -11.35
C ILE A 94 -7.30 -4.44 -12.20
N ILE A 95 -6.06 -4.82 -11.89
CA ILE A 95 -5.36 -5.91 -12.58
C ILE A 95 -6.11 -7.23 -12.42
N GLN A 96 -6.61 -7.55 -11.23
CA GLN A 96 -7.46 -8.74 -11.01
C GLN A 96 -8.70 -8.73 -11.92
N THR A 97 -9.35 -7.56 -12.08
CA THR A 97 -10.49 -7.40 -12.98
C THR A 97 -10.10 -7.65 -14.44
N ILE A 98 -8.91 -7.23 -14.87
CA ILE A 98 -8.39 -7.53 -16.20
C ILE A 98 -8.20 -9.04 -16.36
N ILE A 99 -7.56 -9.70 -15.39
CA ILE A 99 -7.35 -11.16 -15.42
C ILE A 99 -8.68 -11.90 -15.62
N VAL A 100 -9.73 -11.53 -14.88
CA VAL A 100 -11.05 -12.17 -15.00
C VAL A 100 -11.68 -11.94 -16.39
N LYS A 101 -11.49 -10.77 -16.99
CA LYS A 101 -12.04 -10.46 -18.33
C LYS A 101 -11.35 -11.21 -19.47
N TYR A 102 -10.09 -11.62 -19.28
CA TYR A 102 -9.26 -12.25 -20.31
C TYR A 102 -8.88 -13.71 -19.99
N ALA A 103 -9.51 -14.30 -18.97
CA ALA A 103 -9.42 -15.73 -18.63
C ALA A 103 -10.43 -16.54 -19.45
#